data_AF-A0A2R6C6X9-F1
#
_entry.id   AF-A0A2R6C6X9-F1
#
_cell.length_a   1.000
_cell.length_b   1.000
_cell.length_c   1.000
_cell.angle_alpha   90.00
_cell.angle_beta   90.00
_cell.angle_gamma   90.00
#
_symmetry.space_group_name_H-M   'P 1'
#
loop_
_entity.id
_entity.type
_entity.pdbx_description
1 polymer ?
#
loop_
_entity_poly.entity_id
_entity_poly.type
_entity_poly.pdbx_seq_one_letter_code
_entity_poly.pdbx_strand_id
1 'polypeptide(L)'
;MKGYILLFKLRDVSGEVFAGFSFILVIVLIVVIVYYSRRISQLNRKVTEVQLGAQQQAQQLAQQNFNAWVEQHSQQLRQQLEQSIREQYKAELETWRQQNEQAIRRDAIKKSVNTLLGRIGEEFAPLFLAGKYQVNPKDFRHLGSPVDYIAFKGLSDDVDPEVIFFEVKSGKSTALQEREKKVRDAIRNLRVKYEVVSLNDLIGEVQNMINKEVNELDQTNAPGTLEP
;
A
#
# COMPACT_ATOMS: atom_id res chain seq x y z
N MET A 1 -39.46 83.30 -100.11
CA MET A 1 -39.13 83.16 -98.67
C MET A 1 -39.98 82.09 -97.94
N LYS A 2 -40.35 80.95 -98.58
CA LYS A 2 -41.15 79.87 -97.96
C LYS A 2 -40.52 78.47 -97.99
N GLY A 3 -39.46 78.24 -98.77
CA GLY A 3 -38.80 76.92 -98.87
C GLY A 3 -37.85 76.56 -97.71
N TYR A 4 -37.21 77.55 -97.08
CA TYR A 4 -36.25 77.31 -96.00
C TYR A 4 -36.89 76.94 -94.65
N ILE A 5 -38.16 77.31 -94.42
CA ILE A 5 -38.87 77.05 -93.15
C ILE A 5 -39.32 75.58 -93.05
N LEU A 6 -39.66 74.93 -94.18
CA LEU A 6 -40.11 73.54 -94.19
C LEU A 6 -38.95 72.54 -94.01
N LEU A 7 -37.79 72.83 -94.59
CA LEU A 7 -36.55 72.04 -94.44
C LEU A 7 -35.98 72.10 -93.02
N PHE A 8 -36.19 73.20 -92.30
CA PHE A 8 -35.75 73.33 -90.91
C PHE A 8 -36.59 72.44 -89.97
N LYS A 9 -37.92 72.41 -90.14
CA LYS A 9 -38.82 71.56 -89.34
C LYS A 9 -38.62 70.05 -89.56
N LEU A 10 -38.33 69.60 -90.78
CA LEU A 10 -38.03 68.19 -91.07
C LEU A 10 -36.68 67.73 -90.49
N ARG A 11 -35.71 68.65 -90.37
CA ARG A 11 -34.42 68.40 -89.71
C ARG A 11 -34.54 68.29 -88.19
N ASP A 12 -35.40 69.10 -87.57
CA ASP A 12 -35.65 69.01 -86.12
C ASP A 12 -36.43 67.74 -85.73
N VAL A 13 -37.46 67.34 -86.50
CA VAL A 13 -38.24 66.11 -86.24
C VAL A 13 -37.39 64.84 -86.39
N SER A 14 -36.46 64.80 -87.36
CA SER A 14 -35.52 63.68 -87.49
C SER A 14 -34.53 63.63 -86.32
N GLY A 15 -34.04 64.78 -85.84
CA GLY A 15 -33.18 64.87 -84.66
C GLY A 15 -33.83 64.33 -83.37
N GLU A 16 -35.10 64.65 -83.12
CA GLU A 16 -35.84 64.14 -81.96
C GLU A 16 -36.06 62.62 -82.00
N VAL A 17 -36.33 62.07 -83.18
CA VAL A 17 -36.48 60.62 -83.38
C VAL A 17 -35.14 59.88 -83.20
N PHE A 18 -34.04 60.41 -83.73
CA PHE A 18 -32.69 59.86 -83.51
C PHE A 18 -32.26 59.93 -82.04
N ALA A 19 -32.63 61.01 -81.33
CA ALA A 19 -32.38 61.14 -79.89
C ALA A 19 -33.15 60.08 -79.09
N GLY A 20 -34.41 59.78 -79.46
CA GLY A 20 -35.21 58.71 -78.86
C GLY A 20 -34.61 57.31 -79.06
N PHE A 21 -34.13 57.00 -80.27
CA PHE A 21 -33.45 55.72 -80.55
C PHE A 21 -32.10 55.61 -79.80
N SER A 22 -31.35 56.70 -79.70
CA SER A 22 -30.11 56.73 -78.92
C SER A 22 -30.38 56.47 -77.43
N PHE A 23 -31.44 57.06 -76.88
CA PHE A 23 -31.87 56.82 -75.50
C PHE A 23 -32.27 55.36 -75.26
N ILE A 24 -33.03 54.75 -76.17
CA ILE A 24 -33.39 53.32 -76.10
C ILE A 24 -32.14 52.44 -76.18
N LEU A 25 -31.19 52.75 -77.06
CA LEU A 25 -29.94 51.99 -77.19
C LEU A 25 -29.12 52.06 -75.90
N VAL A 26 -29.03 53.23 -75.26
CA VAL A 26 -28.37 53.40 -73.96
C VAL A 26 -29.08 52.59 -72.86
N ILE A 27 -30.40 52.59 -72.82
CA ILE A 27 -31.16 51.78 -71.86
C ILE A 27 -30.88 50.30 -72.06
N VAL A 28 -30.91 49.81 -73.30
CA VAL A 28 -30.59 48.40 -73.62
C VAL A 28 -29.17 48.06 -73.18
N LEU A 29 -28.21 48.96 -73.43
CA LEU A 29 -26.81 48.78 -73.04
C LEU A 29 -26.64 48.74 -71.52
N ILE A 30 -27.34 49.61 -70.78
CA ILE A 30 -27.40 49.59 -69.31
C ILE A 30 -27.99 48.27 -68.81
N VAL A 31 -29.11 47.81 -69.39
CA VAL A 31 -29.75 46.54 -69.02
C VAL A 31 -28.81 45.36 -69.24
N VAL A 32 -28.06 45.35 -70.36
CA VAL A 32 -27.05 44.33 -70.66
C VAL A 32 -25.90 44.36 -69.65
N ILE A 33 -25.37 45.54 -69.32
CA ILE A 33 -24.33 45.69 -68.29
C ILE A 33 -24.82 45.21 -66.93
N VAL A 34 -26.04 45.57 -66.53
CA VAL A 34 -26.65 45.13 -65.27
C VAL A 34 -26.87 43.62 -65.27
N TYR A 35 -27.28 43.03 -66.40
CA TYR A 35 -27.42 41.58 -66.55
C TYR A 35 -26.08 40.85 -66.34
N TYR A 36 -25.03 41.27 -67.06
CA TYR A 36 -23.71 40.62 -66.95
C TYR A 36 -23.05 40.88 -65.60
N SER A 37 -23.16 42.08 -65.03
CA SER A 37 -22.64 42.36 -63.69
C SER A 37 -23.32 41.50 -62.61
N ARG A 38 -24.64 41.31 -62.68
CA ARG A 38 -25.36 40.39 -61.79
C ARG A 38 -24.90 38.94 -61.99
N ARG A 39 -24.72 38.50 -63.24
CA ARG A 39 -24.26 37.13 -63.55
C ARG A 39 -22.84 36.87 -63.03
N ILE A 40 -21.92 37.82 -63.21
CA ILE A 40 -20.54 37.75 -62.72
C ILE A 40 -20.52 37.75 -61.19
N SER A 41 -21.34 38.58 -60.53
CA SER A 41 -21.43 38.59 -59.07
C SER A 41 -21.87 37.24 -58.50
N GLN A 42 -22.86 36.59 -59.12
CA GLN A 42 -23.28 35.25 -58.69
C GLN A 42 -22.19 34.20 -58.87
N LEU A 43 -21.42 34.29 -59.96
CA LEU A 43 -20.32 33.36 -60.22
C LEU A 43 -19.19 33.55 -59.20
N ASN A 44 -18.80 34.79 -58.93
CA ASN A 44 -17.79 35.13 -57.93
C ASN A 44 -18.22 34.67 -56.53
N ARG A 45 -19.50 34.84 -56.15
CA ARG A 45 -20.02 34.34 -54.86
C ARG A 45 -19.84 32.83 -54.71
N LYS A 46 -20.17 32.05 -55.75
CA LYS A 46 -19.98 30.59 -55.73
C LYS A 46 -18.50 30.20 -55.62
N VAL A 47 -17.62 30.90 -56.35
CA VAL A 47 -16.17 30.67 -56.25
C VAL A 47 -15.66 30.99 -54.85
N THR A 48 -16.07 32.12 -54.28
CA THR A 48 -15.70 32.53 -52.92
C THR A 48 -16.24 31.57 -51.87
N GLU A 49 -17.47 31.06 -52.03
CA GLU A 49 -18.06 30.06 -51.13
C GLU A 49 -17.27 28.75 -51.15
N VAL A 50 -16.92 28.25 -52.34
CA VAL A 50 -16.09 27.04 -52.48
C VAL A 50 -14.69 27.26 -51.91
N GLN A 51 -14.08 28.42 -52.13
CA GLN A 51 -12.76 28.75 -51.57
C GLN A 51 -12.79 28.88 -50.05
N LEU A 52 -13.81 29.55 -49.48
CA LEU A 52 -14.02 29.66 -48.04
C LEU A 52 -14.23 28.28 -47.42
N GLY A 53 -15.05 27.42 -48.04
CA GLY A 53 -15.27 26.05 -47.59
C GLY A 53 -13.99 25.21 -47.62
N ALA A 54 -13.23 25.28 -48.73
CA ALA A 54 -11.94 24.60 -48.84
C ALA A 54 -10.92 25.13 -47.82
N GLN A 55 -10.88 26.44 -47.57
CA GLN A 55 -10.01 27.05 -46.57
C GLN A 55 -10.40 26.65 -45.14
N GLN A 56 -11.69 26.62 -44.82
CA GLN A 56 -12.20 26.17 -43.52
C GLN A 56 -11.88 24.70 -43.29
N GLN A 57 -12.08 23.83 -44.30
CA GLN A 57 -11.72 22.42 -44.23
C GLN A 57 -10.21 22.23 -44.05
N ALA A 58 -9.39 22.98 -44.80
CA ALA A 58 -7.94 22.94 -44.64
C ALA A 58 -7.50 23.39 -43.24
N GLN A 59 -8.13 24.43 -42.68
CA GLN A 59 -7.87 24.88 -41.31
C GLN A 59 -8.27 23.83 -40.26
N GLN A 60 -9.44 23.21 -40.41
CA GLN A 60 -9.90 22.14 -39.51
C GLN A 60 -8.96 20.93 -39.57
N LEU A 61 -8.58 20.48 -40.76
CA LEU A 61 -7.65 19.38 -40.94
C LEU A 61 -6.27 19.72 -40.37
N ALA A 62 -5.77 20.93 -40.60
CA ALA A 62 -4.52 21.39 -40.01
C ALA A 62 -4.56 21.40 -38.47
N GLN A 63 -5.67 21.85 -37.88
CA GLN A 63 -5.85 21.86 -36.43
C GLN A 63 -5.96 20.45 -35.84
N GLN A 64 -6.68 19.55 -36.50
CA GLN A 64 -6.77 18.14 -36.10
C GLN A 64 -5.40 17.45 -36.17
N ASN A 65 -4.69 17.62 -37.28
CA ASN A 65 -3.35 17.06 -37.45
C ASN A 65 -2.35 17.64 -36.44
N PHE A 66 -2.42 18.94 -36.16
CA PHE A 66 -1.59 19.58 -35.15
C PHE A 66 -1.86 19.03 -33.76
N ASN A 67 -3.13 18.91 -33.36
CA ASN A 67 -3.50 18.37 -32.05
C ASN A 67 -3.06 16.91 -31.91
N ALA A 68 -3.28 16.08 -32.94
CA ALA A 68 -2.82 14.69 -32.96
C ALA A 68 -1.29 14.59 -32.86
N TRP A 69 -0.57 15.46 -33.58
CA TRP A 69 0.88 15.53 -33.51
C TRP A 69 1.37 15.93 -32.11
N VAL A 70 0.76 16.95 -31.50
CA VAL A 70 1.10 17.39 -30.13
C VAL A 70 0.87 16.25 -29.13
N GLU A 71 -0.28 15.58 -29.22
CA GLU A 71 -0.61 14.48 -28.33
C GLU A 71 0.40 13.34 -28.48
N GLN A 72 0.64 12.89 -29.71
CA GLN A 72 1.62 11.84 -29.99
C GLN A 72 3.01 12.19 -29.48
N HIS A 73 3.48 13.42 -29.74
CA HIS A 73 4.80 13.85 -29.31
C HIS A 73 4.92 13.93 -27.78
N SER A 74 3.86 14.41 -27.12
CA SER A 74 3.81 14.47 -25.65
C SER A 74 3.84 13.07 -25.03
N GLN A 75 3.16 12.09 -25.62
CA GLN A 75 3.18 10.71 -25.17
C GLN A 75 4.55 10.08 -25.35
N GLN A 76 5.19 10.28 -26.51
CA GLN A 76 6.54 9.79 -26.76
C GLN A 76 7.56 10.36 -25.76
N LEU A 77 7.51 11.66 -25.50
CA LEU A 77 8.40 12.30 -24.55
C LEU A 77 8.20 11.77 -23.13
N ARG A 78 6.94 11.56 -22.72
CA ARG A 78 6.62 10.93 -21.42
C ARG A 78 7.18 9.52 -21.33
N GLN A 79 7.00 8.69 -22.35
CA GLN A 79 7.52 7.34 -22.37
C GLN A 79 9.04 7.29 -22.27
N GLN A 80 9.75 8.17 -23.01
CA GLN A 80 11.21 8.26 -22.93
C GLN A 80 11.69 8.71 -21.55
N LEU A 81 11.00 9.67 -20.95
CA LEU A 81 11.31 10.14 -19.60
C LEU A 81 11.07 9.03 -18.57
N GLU A 82 9.93 8.35 -18.63
CA GLU A 82 9.61 7.23 -17.74
C GLU A 82 10.61 6.08 -17.88
N GLN A 83 11.05 5.76 -19.11
CA GLN A 83 12.05 4.75 -19.37
C GLN A 83 13.40 5.13 -18.75
N SER A 84 13.89 6.35 -18.99
CA SER A 84 15.18 6.78 -18.45
C SER A 84 15.16 6.86 -16.92
N ILE A 85 14.07 7.37 -16.33
CA ILE A 85 13.87 7.36 -14.88
C ILE A 85 13.89 5.91 -14.34
N ARG A 86 13.14 5.00 -14.98
CA ARG A 86 13.09 3.59 -14.57
C ARG A 86 14.46 2.93 -14.63
N GLU A 87 15.25 3.20 -15.67
CA GLU A 87 16.61 2.68 -15.81
C GLU A 87 17.54 3.21 -14.72
N GLN A 88 17.50 4.51 -14.44
CA GLN A 88 18.26 5.12 -13.36
C GLN A 88 17.92 4.52 -12.00
N TYR A 89 16.62 4.41 -11.67
CA TYR A 89 16.19 3.81 -10.40
C TYR A 89 16.60 2.33 -10.28
N LYS A 90 16.55 1.56 -11.37
CA LYS A 90 17.00 0.16 -11.37
C LYS A 90 18.50 0.08 -11.06
N ALA A 91 19.32 0.91 -11.69
CA ALA A 91 20.77 0.93 -11.46
C ALA A 91 21.11 1.38 -10.03
N GLU A 92 20.41 2.40 -9.52
CA GLU A 92 20.58 2.87 -8.14
C GLU A 92 20.16 1.79 -7.13
N LEU A 93 19.04 1.12 -7.36
CA LEU A 93 18.58 0.01 -6.53
C LEU A 93 19.57 -1.16 -6.52
N GLU A 94 20.14 -1.49 -7.68
CA GLU A 94 21.14 -2.54 -7.79
C GLU A 94 22.44 -2.18 -7.04
N THR A 95 22.88 -0.93 -7.17
CA THR A 95 24.03 -0.39 -6.43
C THR A 95 23.78 -0.41 -4.93
N TRP A 96 22.62 0.08 -4.49
CA TRP A 96 22.20 0.04 -3.09
C TRP A 96 22.16 -1.39 -2.57
N ARG A 97 21.62 -2.33 -3.36
CA ARG A 97 21.57 -3.76 -3.00
C ARG A 97 22.98 -4.32 -2.82
N GLN A 98 23.91 -4.08 -3.75
CA GLN A 98 25.29 -4.57 -3.64
C GLN A 98 26.01 -3.99 -2.41
N GLN A 99 25.83 -2.70 -2.13
CA GLN A 99 26.43 -2.03 -0.97
C GLN A 99 25.88 -2.56 0.36
N ASN A 100 24.56 -2.81 0.43
CA ASN A 100 23.89 -3.18 1.67
C ASN A 100 23.80 -4.70 1.89
N GLU A 101 24.00 -5.51 0.86
CA GLU A 101 23.87 -6.97 0.94
C GLU A 101 24.81 -7.57 2.01
N GLN A 102 26.06 -7.10 2.08
CA GLN A 102 26.98 -7.59 3.11
C GLN A 102 26.52 -7.21 4.53
N ALA A 103 26.01 -5.99 4.72
CA ALA A 103 25.52 -5.54 6.01
C ALA A 103 24.27 -6.33 6.43
N ILE A 104 23.31 -6.52 5.52
CA ILE A 104 22.09 -7.32 5.75
C ILE A 104 22.44 -8.77 6.06
N ARG A 105 23.32 -9.41 5.27
CA ARG A 105 23.76 -10.79 5.52
C ARG A 105 24.45 -10.91 6.88
N ARG A 106 25.34 -9.98 7.23
CA ARG A 106 26.02 -9.98 8.53
C ARG A 106 25.04 -9.80 9.69
N ASP A 107 24.05 -8.91 9.57
CA ASP A 107 23.04 -8.71 10.60
C ASP A 107 22.16 -9.95 10.78
N ALA A 108 21.71 -10.56 9.68
CA ALA A 108 20.94 -11.81 9.71
C ALA A 108 21.72 -12.95 10.39
N ILE A 109 23.00 -13.12 10.04
CA ILE A 109 23.87 -14.12 10.67
C ILE A 109 24.04 -13.82 12.16
N LYS A 110 24.33 -12.57 12.55
CA LYS A 110 24.50 -12.18 13.96
C LYS A 110 23.25 -12.46 14.79
N LYS A 111 22.07 -12.14 14.27
CA LYS A 111 20.79 -12.43 14.93
C LYS A 111 20.59 -13.93 15.10
N SER A 112 20.80 -14.70 14.02
CA SER A 112 20.68 -16.17 14.06
C SER A 112 21.63 -16.80 15.06
N VAL A 113 22.91 -16.39 15.06
CA VAL A 113 23.93 -16.87 16.00
C VAL A 113 23.58 -16.52 17.44
N ASN A 114 23.13 -15.29 17.72
CA ASN A 114 22.74 -14.89 19.06
C ASN A 114 21.52 -15.69 19.57
N THR A 115 20.53 -15.94 18.72
CA THR A 115 19.37 -16.78 19.08
C THR A 115 19.79 -18.22 19.34
N LEU A 116 20.65 -18.79 18.50
CA LEU A 116 21.17 -20.14 18.67
C LEU A 116 22.00 -20.27 19.95
N LEU A 117 22.92 -19.33 20.21
CA LEU A 117 23.69 -19.27 21.44
C LEU A 117 22.81 -19.10 22.68
N GLY A 118 21.72 -18.34 22.58
CA GLY A 118 20.74 -18.23 23.65
C GLY A 118 20.14 -19.58 24.03
N ARG A 119 19.62 -20.29 23.02
CA ARG A 119 19.01 -21.62 23.17
C ARG A 119 20.00 -22.68 23.65
N ILE A 120 21.22 -22.68 23.11
CA ILE A 120 22.30 -23.58 23.57
C ILE A 120 22.71 -23.21 25.00
N GLY A 121 22.79 -21.93 25.34
CA GLY A 121 23.13 -21.47 26.68
C GLY A 121 22.13 -21.95 27.73
N GLU A 122 20.84 -22.02 27.38
CA GLU A 122 19.79 -22.60 28.23
C GLU A 122 19.96 -24.11 28.38
N GLU A 123 19.99 -24.86 27.28
CA GLU A 123 20.09 -26.33 27.30
C GLU A 123 21.37 -26.85 27.98
N PHE A 124 22.49 -26.15 27.80
CA PHE A 124 23.79 -26.52 28.36
C PHE A 124 24.13 -25.77 29.65
N ALA A 125 23.22 -24.97 30.19
CA ALA A 125 23.42 -24.24 31.45
C ALA A 125 23.94 -25.14 32.59
N PRO A 126 23.41 -26.37 32.79
CA PRO A 126 23.90 -27.25 33.86
C PRO A 126 25.40 -27.56 33.76
N LEU A 127 25.98 -27.69 32.56
CA LEU A 127 27.42 -27.96 32.41
C LEU A 127 28.28 -26.76 32.78
N PHE A 128 27.87 -25.55 32.38
CA PHE A 128 28.58 -24.32 32.72
C PHE A 128 28.43 -23.98 34.21
N LEU A 129 27.25 -24.20 34.79
CA LEU A 129 26.95 -23.96 36.20
C LEU A 129 27.64 -24.98 37.11
N ALA A 130 27.72 -26.25 36.69
CA ALA A 130 28.39 -27.31 37.44
C ALA A 130 29.83 -26.94 37.83
N GLY A 131 30.61 -26.44 36.87
CA GLY A 131 31.98 -25.99 37.15
C GLY A 131 32.05 -24.77 38.07
N LYS A 132 31.17 -23.78 37.87
CA LYS A 132 31.17 -22.52 38.64
C LYS A 132 30.72 -22.72 40.10
N TYR A 133 29.69 -23.53 40.31
CA TYR A 133 29.07 -23.74 41.63
C TYR A 133 29.54 -25.03 42.31
N GLN A 134 30.45 -25.78 41.65
CA GLN A 134 30.98 -27.06 42.13
C GLN A 134 29.85 -28.05 42.44
N VAL A 135 28.90 -28.15 41.51
CA VAL A 135 27.74 -29.03 41.60
C VAL A 135 27.93 -30.16 40.60
N ASN A 136 27.73 -31.40 41.02
CA ASN A 136 27.72 -32.53 40.12
C ASN A 136 26.60 -32.34 39.07
N PRO A 137 26.87 -32.43 37.75
CA PRO A 137 25.84 -32.29 36.72
C PRO A 137 24.62 -33.20 36.92
N LYS A 138 24.79 -34.36 37.59
CA LYS A 138 23.70 -35.30 37.91
C LYS A 138 22.71 -34.76 38.94
N ASP A 139 23.10 -33.77 39.73
CA ASP A 139 22.28 -33.16 40.78
C ASP A 139 21.40 -32.01 40.28
N PHE A 140 21.49 -31.64 39.01
CA PHE A 140 20.62 -30.64 38.39
C PHE A 140 19.28 -31.24 37.96
N ARG A 141 18.19 -30.50 38.21
CA ARG A 141 16.86 -30.76 37.67
C ARG A 141 16.32 -29.50 37.02
N HIS A 142 15.74 -29.65 35.84
CA HIS A 142 15.08 -28.57 35.13
C HIS A 142 13.66 -28.37 35.68
N LEU A 143 13.24 -27.12 35.83
CA LEU A 143 11.90 -26.73 36.29
C LEU A 143 11.23 -25.78 35.30
N GLY A 144 11.96 -24.74 34.85
CA GLY A 144 11.46 -23.67 33.99
C GLY A 144 10.97 -22.43 34.75
N SER A 145 10.65 -21.36 34.01
CA SER A 145 10.29 -20.05 34.60
C SER A 145 9.20 -20.15 35.69
N PRO A 146 9.36 -19.49 36.86
CA PRO A 146 10.31 -18.42 37.17
C PRO A 146 11.66 -18.86 37.79
N VAL A 147 11.97 -20.16 37.74
CA VAL A 147 13.27 -20.71 38.17
C VAL A 147 13.67 -21.84 37.23
N ASP A 148 14.57 -21.59 36.29
CA ASP A 148 14.94 -22.57 35.26
C ASP A 148 15.48 -23.91 35.79
N TYR A 149 16.34 -23.89 36.81
CA TYR A 149 16.94 -25.11 37.38
C TYR A 149 16.98 -25.09 38.91
N ILE A 150 16.96 -26.30 39.49
CA ILE A 150 17.30 -26.56 40.88
C ILE A 150 18.47 -27.55 40.92
N ALA A 151 19.42 -27.34 41.82
CA ALA A 151 20.49 -28.28 42.09
C ALA A 151 20.47 -28.73 43.54
N PHE A 152 20.72 -30.02 43.75
CA PHE A 152 20.89 -30.63 45.07
C PHE A 152 22.37 -30.96 45.28
N LYS A 153 23.20 -29.94 45.47
CA LYS A 153 24.66 -30.08 45.52
C LYS A 153 25.05 -31.03 46.64
N GLY A 154 25.74 -32.11 46.29
CA GLY A 154 26.22 -33.11 47.24
C GLY A 154 25.32 -34.34 47.34
N LEU A 155 24.14 -34.32 46.72
CA LEU A 155 23.20 -35.44 46.73
C LEU A 155 23.78 -36.68 46.02
N SER A 156 24.50 -36.50 44.90
CA SER A 156 25.17 -37.62 44.20
C SER A 156 26.46 -38.08 44.89
N ASP A 157 27.03 -37.24 45.76
CA ASP A 157 28.33 -37.47 46.41
C ASP A 157 28.16 -37.98 47.86
N ASP A 158 26.91 -38.30 48.26
CA ASP A 158 26.50 -38.83 49.58
C ASP A 158 26.91 -37.93 50.76
N VAL A 159 26.80 -36.61 50.56
CA VAL A 159 27.01 -35.59 51.59
C VAL A 159 25.73 -34.77 51.81
N ASP A 160 25.69 -34.01 52.91
CA ASP A 160 24.54 -33.14 53.22
C ASP A 160 24.24 -32.19 52.05
N PRO A 161 23.04 -32.27 51.44
CA PRO A 161 22.77 -31.57 50.20
C PRO A 161 22.48 -30.08 50.44
N GLU A 162 23.13 -29.21 49.66
CA GLU A 162 22.77 -27.80 49.53
C GLU A 162 21.82 -27.60 48.35
N VAL A 163 20.65 -27.00 48.59
CA VAL A 163 19.65 -26.75 47.55
C VAL A 163 19.87 -25.36 46.94
N ILE A 164 20.16 -25.32 45.64
CA ILE A 164 20.46 -24.08 44.91
C ILE A 164 19.46 -23.90 43.77
N PHE A 165 18.84 -22.73 43.71
CA PHE A 165 17.92 -22.35 42.63
C PHE A 165 18.64 -21.46 41.62
N PHE A 166 18.48 -21.75 40.33
CA PHE A 166 19.09 -21.02 39.23
C PHE A 166 18.03 -20.51 38.27
N GLU A 167 18.12 -19.23 37.95
CA GLU A 167 17.48 -18.62 36.79
C GLU A 167 18.58 -18.26 35.80
N VAL A 168 18.49 -18.76 34.56
CA VAL A 168 19.53 -18.64 33.54
C VAL A 168 19.09 -17.63 32.50
N LYS A 169 19.89 -16.58 32.31
CA LYS A 169 19.68 -15.60 31.25
C LYS A 169 20.70 -15.79 30.15
N SER A 170 20.20 -16.09 28.95
CA SER A 170 21.02 -16.39 27.77
C SER A 170 21.16 -15.18 26.80
N GLY A 171 20.32 -14.14 26.99
CA GLY A 171 20.26 -12.94 26.14
C GLY A 171 20.95 -11.69 26.70
N LYS A 172 20.82 -10.57 25.97
CA LYS A 172 21.41 -9.26 26.36
C LYS A 172 20.84 -8.68 27.66
N SER A 173 19.62 -9.05 28.03
CA SER A 173 19.02 -8.65 29.30
C SER A 173 19.34 -9.69 30.36
N THR A 174 20.12 -9.27 31.36
CA THR A 174 20.44 -10.06 32.55
C THR A 174 19.49 -9.75 33.71
N ALA A 175 18.55 -8.82 33.53
CA ALA A 175 17.60 -8.43 34.57
C ALA A 175 16.52 -9.51 34.75
N LEU A 176 16.19 -9.79 36.02
CA LEU A 176 15.08 -10.67 36.38
C LEU A 176 13.74 -10.01 36.07
N GLN A 177 12.77 -10.78 35.61
CA GLN A 177 11.37 -10.38 35.47
C GLN A 177 10.69 -10.27 36.84
N GLU A 178 9.56 -9.57 36.92
CA GLU A 178 8.85 -9.37 38.19
C GLU A 178 8.48 -10.67 38.91
N ARG A 179 8.07 -11.71 38.18
CA ARG A 179 7.78 -13.03 38.78
C ARG A 179 9.02 -13.71 39.33
N GLU A 180 10.14 -13.64 38.60
CA GLU A 180 11.44 -14.18 39.01
C GLU A 180 11.99 -13.46 40.25
N LYS A 181 11.86 -12.12 40.30
CA LYS A 181 12.22 -11.33 41.49
C LYS A 181 11.44 -11.77 42.73
N LYS A 182 10.12 -11.95 42.61
CA LYS A 182 9.27 -12.40 43.73
C LYS A 182 9.71 -13.75 44.28
N VAL A 183 10.08 -14.70 43.41
CA VAL A 183 10.56 -16.02 43.84
C VAL A 183 11.95 -15.93 44.48
N ARG A 184 12.89 -15.19 43.87
CA ARG A 184 14.20 -14.90 44.49
C ARG A 184 14.06 -14.32 45.89
N ASP A 185 13.15 -13.36 46.07
CA ASP A 185 12.94 -12.70 47.36
C ASP A 185 12.23 -13.62 48.37
N ALA A 186 11.36 -14.54 47.91
CA ALA A 186 10.83 -15.61 48.76
C ALA A 186 11.94 -16.53 49.28
N ILE A 187 12.85 -16.96 48.40
CA ILE A 187 13.99 -17.81 48.77
C ILE A 187 14.93 -17.08 49.74
N ARG A 188 15.30 -15.82 49.45
CA ARG A 188 16.17 -15.01 50.30
C ARG A 188 15.59 -14.75 51.69
N ASN A 189 14.27 -14.61 51.77
CA ASN A 189 13.56 -14.41 53.04
C ASN A 189 13.18 -15.74 53.71
N LEU A 190 13.78 -16.86 53.30
CA LEU A 190 13.58 -18.21 53.86
C LEU A 190 12.11 -18.68 53.86
N ARG A 191 11.30 -18.17 52.92
CA ARG A 191 9.92 -18.62 52.71
C ARG A 191 9.88 -19.85 51.80
N VAL A 192 10.60 -20.90 52.19
CA VAL A 192 10.73 -22.17 51.46
C VAL A 192 10.32 -23.30 52.41
N LYS A 193 9.51 -24.24 51.91
CA LYS A 193 9.00 -25.38 52.69
C LYS A 193 9.27 -26.68 51.93
N TYR A 194 9.69 -27.71 52.66
CA TYR A 194 9.73 -29.08 52.17
C TYR A 194 8.56 -29.85 52.80
N GLU A 195 7.66 -30.37 51.96
CA GLU A 195 6.43 -31.03 52.43
C GLU A 195 6.31 -32.37 51.72
N VAL A 196 6.22 -33.45 52.50
CA VAL A 196 6.03 -34.80 51.99
C VAL A 196 4.54 -35.07 51.98
N VAL A 197 3.97 -35.23 50.78
CA VAL A 197 2.55 -35.53 50.61
C VAL A 197 2.42 -36.96 50.10
N SER A 198 1.71 -37.79 50.86
CA SER A 198 1.31 -39.14 50.44
C SER A 198 0.08 -39.03 49.56
N LEU A 199 0.17 -39.58 48.34
CA LEU A 199 -0.97 -39.57 47.42
C LEU A 199 -2.15 -40.39 47.96
N ASN A 200 -1.86 -41.46 48.70
CA ASN A 200 -2.89 -42.31 49.31
C ASN A 200 -3.66 -41.55 50.40
N ASP A 201 -2.97 -40.74 51.19
CA ASP A 201 -3.59 -39.96 52.27
C ASP A 201 -4.46 -38.86 51.68
N LEU A 202 -3.97 -38.19 50.62
CA LEU A 202 -4.73 -37.17 49.89
C LEU A 202 -5.98 -37.76 49.22
N ILE A 203 -5.85 -38.93 48.60
CA ILE A 203 -6.99 -39.64 47.99
C ILE A 203 -7.98 -40.06 49.08
N GLY A 204 -7.51 -40.53 50.23
CA GLY A 204 -8.36 -40.88 51.36
C GLY A 204 -9.12 -39.67 51.93
N GLU A 205 -8.45 -38.52 52.08
CA GLU A 205 -9.08 -37.26 52.50
C GLU A 205 -10.16 -36.80 51.52
N VAL A 206 -9.87 -36.83 50.22
CA VAL A 206 -10.83 -36.47 49.18
C VAL A 206 -12.01 -37.45 49.14
N GLN A 207 -11.76 -38.76 49.25
CA GLN A 207 -12.83 -39.77 49.33
C GLN A 207 -13.71 -39.57 50.56
N ASN A 208 -13.12 -39.24 51.71
CA ASN A 208 -13.85 -38.95 52.94
C ASN A 208 -14.69 -37.66 52.82
N MET A 209 -14.16 -36.63 52.17
CA MET A 209 -14.92 -35.40 51.86
C MET A 209 -16.13 -35.70 50.98
N ILE A 210 -15.92 -36.46 49.88
CA ILE A 210 -17.00 -36.83 48.95
C ILE A 210 -18.06 -37.67 49.68
N ASN A 211 -17.65 -38.69 50.44
CA ASN A 211 -18.59 -39.54 51.18
C ASN A 211 -19.39 -38.77 52.24
N LYS A 212 -18.77 -37.79 52.90
CA LYS A 212 -19.44 -36.91 53.86
C LYS A 212 -20.51 -36.05 53.16
N GLU A 213 -20.16 -35.45 52.03
CA GLU A 213 -21.07 -34.61 51.25
C GLU A 213 -22.25 -35.42 50.66
N VAL A 214 -21.99 -36.64 50.18
CA VAL A 214 -23.05 -37.59 49.74
C VAL A 214 -23.99 -37.97 50.90
N ASN A 215 -23.45 -38.30 52.07
CA ASN A 215 -24.27 -38.67 53.24
C ASN A 215 -25.12 -37.51 53.77
N GLU A 216 -24.61 -36.27 53.71
CA GLU A 216 -25.37 -35.07 54.07
C GLU A 216 -26.53 -34.84 53.10
N LEU A 217 -26.33 -35.08 51.79
CA LEU A 217 -27.38 -35.00 50.78
C LEU A 217 -28.46 -36.09 50.96
N ASP A 218 -28.08 -37.32 51.29
CA ASP A 218 -29.02 -38.42 51.54
C ASP A 218 -29.86 -38.18 52.82
N GLN A 219 -29.27 -37.58 53.86
CA GLN A 219 -30.00 -37.20 55.08
C GLN A 219 -30.99 -36.06 54.85
N THR A 220 -30.70 -35.12 53.94
CA THR A 220 -31.65 -34.06 53.56
C THR A 220 -32.78 -34.53 52.64
N ASN A 221 -32.63 -35.69 51.99
CA ASN A 221 -33.63 -36.28 51.09
C ASN A 221 -34.40 -37.45 51.70
N ALA A 222 -34.20 -37.77 53.00
CA ALA A 222 -34.97 -38.80 53.68
C ALA A 222 -36.46 -38.42 53.66
N PRO A 223 -37.37 -39.28 53.14
CA PRO A 223 -38.79 -38.98 53.07
C PRO A 223 -39.31 -38.75 54.49
N GLY A 224 -39.81 -37.55 54.74
CA GLY A 224 -40.47 -37.22 56.00
C GLY A 224 -41.48 -38.29 56.34
N THR A 225 -41.30 -38.92 57.50
CA THR A 225 -42.34 -39.70 58.15
C THR A 225 -43.56 -38.80 58.31
N LEU A 226 -44.57 -39.04 57.47
CA LEU A 226 -45.93 -38.58 57.71
C LEU A 226 -46.37 -39.25 59.00
N GLU A 227 -46.35 -38.51 60.11
CA GLU A 227 -47.09 -38.92 61.30
C GLU A 227 -48.60 -38.80 61.02
N PRO A 228 -49.41 -39.75 61.54
CA PRO A 228 -50.83 -39.90 61.23
C PRO A 228 -51.72 -38.75 61.72
#